data_AF-A0A7K2YY32-F1
#
_entry.id   AF-A0A7K2YY32-F1
#
_cell.length_a   1.000
_cell.length_b   1.000
_cell.length_c   1.000
_cell.angle_alpha   90.00
_cell.angle_beta   90.00
_cell.angle_gamma   90.00
#
_symmetry.space_group_name_H-M   'P 1'
#
loop_
_entity.id
_entity.type
_entity.pdbx_description
1 polymer ?
#
loop_
_entity_poly.entity_id
_entity_poly.type
_entity_poly.pdbx_seq_one_letter_code
_entity_poly.pdbx_strand_id
1 'polypeptide(L)'
;MDEHIEGPDGPQDDGRTIRTVVDGTWIELPATIGGIRAALPAELRDEFGKVIEETPAGEMLATMVRWSRATRPDIEEADRRAHDRVKALTDEAEARIILGEDQNVVQRDLHERLRDDS
;
A
#
# COMPACT_ATOMS: atom_id res chain seq x y z
N MET A 1 -0.22 8.51 32.16
CA MET A 1 0.01 7.06 32.09
C MET A 1 -0.13 6.75 30.62
N ASP A 2 0.96 6.94 29.87
CA ASP A 2 0.99 6.73 28.44
C ASP A 2 1.00 5.23 28.19
N GLU A 3 -0.08 4.75 27.58
CA GLU A 3 -0.26 3.37 27.19
C GLU A 3 0.69 3.09 26.03
N HIS A 4 1.84 2.47 26.34
CA HIS A 4 2.77 1.99 25.34
C HIS A 4 2.13 0.76 24.70
N ILE A 5 1.46 0.96 23.57
CA ILE A 5 0.97 -0.16 22.74
C ILE A 5 2.22 -0.84 22.17
N GLU A 6 2.62 -1.95 22.79
CA GLU A 6 3.67 -2.81 22.26
C GLU A 6 3.22 -3.34 20.89
N GLY A 7 3.84 -2.82 19.83
CA GLY A 7 3.72 -3.39 18.49
C GLY A 7 4.29 -4.81 18.45
N PRO A 8 3.89 -5.66 17.49
CA PRO A 8 4.32 -7.05 17.42
C PRO A 8 5.84 -7.16 17.38
N ASP A 9 6.38 -8.01 18.27
CA ASP A 9 7.80 -8.29 18.50
C ASP A 9 8.61 -8.30 17.19
N GLY A 10 9.40 -7.25 16.99
CA GLY A 10 10.20 -7.00 15.80
C GLY A 10 11.35 -6.05 16.11
N PRO A 11 12.39 -5.98 15.26
CA PRO A 11 13.51 -5.07 15.48
C PRO A 11 13.00 -3.64 15.70
N GLN A 12 13.62 -2.94 16.66
CA GLN A 12 13.22 -1.60 17.06
C GLN A 12 13.15 -0.66 15.85
N ASP A 13 12.03 0.05 15.70
CA ASP A 13 11.83 1.06 14.66
C ASP A 13 12.88 2.17 14.82
N ASP A 14 13.96 2.07 14.04
CA ASP A 14 15.04 3.04 14.02
C ASP A 14 14.75 4.21 13.04
N GLY A 15 13.53 4.27 12.49
CA GLY A 15 13.08 5.24 11.50
C GLY A 15 13.74 5.09 10.13
N ARG A 16 14.57 4.06 9.91
CA ARG A 16 15.24 3.83 8.62
C ARG A 16 14.43 2.94 7.68
N THR A 17 13.39 2.30 8.19
CA THR A 17 12.43 1.53 7.39
C THR A 17 11.00 1.91 7.73
N ILE A 18 10.09 1.70 6.79
CA ILE A 18 8.65 1.71 7.04
C ILE A 18 8.12 0.29 6.86
N ARG A 19 7.18 -0.10 7.72
CA ARG A 19 6.50 -1.39 7.61
C ARG A 19 5.18 -1.23 6.86
N THR A 20 4.91 -2.17 5.95
CA THR A 20 3.63 -2.27 5.25
C THR A 20 3.25 -3.74 5.06
N VAL A 21 2.03 -3.99 4.60
CA VAL A 21 1.51 -5.34 4.34
C VAL A 21 1.26 -5.48 2.85
N VAL A 22 1.71 -6.59 2.29
CA VAL A 22 1.49 -6.98 0.89
C VAL A 22 1.06 -8.45 0.89
N ASP A 23 -0.11 -8.74 0.32
CA ASP A 23 -0.70 -10.09 0.31
C ASP A 23 -0.65 -10.78 1.70
N GLY A 24 -1.07 -10.07 2.74
CA GLY A 24 -1.07 -10.55 4.14
C GLY A 24 0.32 -10.70 4.78
N THR A 25 1.40 -10.35 4.07
CA THR A 25 2.78 -10.46 4.55
C THR A 25 3.33 -9.11 4.95
N TRP A 26 3.84 -8.99 6.18
CA TRP A 26 4.58 -7.82 6.61
C TRP A 26 5.91 -7.71 5.86
N ILE A 27 6.15 -6.56 5.25
CA ILE A 27 7.42 -6.23 4.60
C ILE A 27 7.95 -4.89 5.11
N GLU A 28 9.27 -4.75 5.03
CA GLU A 28 10.00 -3.53 5.35
C GLU A 28 10.46 -2.85 4.06
N LEU A 29 10.28 -1.53 3.99
CA LEU A 29 10.74 -0.70 2.88
C LEU A 29 11.74 0.33 3.41
N PRO A 30 12.77 0.69 2.64
CA PRO A 30 13.70 1.72 3.05
C PRO A 30 12.99 3.08 3.20
N ALA A 31 13.28 3.80 4.29
CA ALA A 31 12.64 5.09 4.62
C ALA A 31 13.62 6.28 4.61
N THR A 32 14.88 6.05 4.23
CA THR A 32 15.90 7.09 4.08
C THR A 32 16.19 7.35 2.60
N ILE A 33 16.55 8.59 2.24
CA ILE A 33 16.87 8.94 0.85
C ILE A 33 17.98 8.03 0.30
N GLY A 34 19.03 7.81 1.11
CA GLY A 34 20.13 6.91 0.75
C GLY A 34 19.71 5.45 0.60
N GLY A 35 18.87 4.95 1.51
CA GLY A 35 18.36 3.58 1.47
C GLY A 35 17.48 3.33 0.24
N ILE A 36 16.57 4.26 -0.06
CA ILE A 36 15.70 4.18 -1.25
C ILE A 36 16.56 4.20 -2.51
N ARG A 37 17.49 5.16 -2.65
CA ARG A 37 18.36 5.24 -3.83
C ARG A 37 19.18 3.97 -4.06
N ALA A 38 19.67 3.34 -3.00
CA ALA A 38 20.45 2.10 -3.08
C ALA A 38 19.60 0.90 -3.54
N ALA A 39 18.35 0.82 -3.08
CA ALA A 39 17.42 -0.26 -3.39
C ALA A 39 16.71 -0.10 -4.75
N LEU A 40 16.67 1.11 -5.31
CA LEU A 40 16.05 1.35 -6.62
C LEU A 40 16.83 0.69 -7.77
N PRO A 41 16.13 0.23 -8.82
CA PRO A 41 16.72 -0.09 -10.12
C PRO A 41 17.58 1.07 -10.64
N ALA A 42 18.68 0.76 -11.32
CA ALA A 42 19.69 1.76 -11.70
C ALA A 42 19.09 2.88 -12.56
N GLU A 43 18.14 2.54 -13.42
CA GLU A 43 17.45 3.41 -14.37
C GLU A 43 16.62 4.49 -13.66
N LEU A 44 16.18 4.23 -12.44
CA LEU A 44 15.30 5.11 -11.67
C LEU A 44 16.04 6.01 -10.68
N ARG A 45 17.34 5.77 -10.43
CA ARG A 45 18.10 6.46 -9.37
C ARG A 45 18.30 7.95 -9.65
N ASP A 46 18.52 8.32 -10.91
CA ASP A 46 18.74 9.71 -11.31
C ASP A 46 17.42 10.51 -11.27
N GLU A 47 16.32 9.89 -11.72
CA GLU A 47 14.99 10.47 -11.59
C GLU A 47 14.61 10.67 -10.12
N PHE A 48 14.83 9.66 -9.28
CA PHE A 48 14.63 9.76 -7.84
C PHE A 48 15.41 10.94 -7.24
N GLY A 49 16.70 11.07 -7.56
CA GLY A 49 17.53 12.16 -7.06
C GLY A 49 16.96 13.53 -7.44
N LYS A 50 16.62 13.72 -8.71
CA LYS A 50 16.04 14.97 -9.19
C LYS A 50 14.71 15.30 -8.50
N VAL A 51 13.81 14.33 -8.41
CA VAL A 51 12.50 14.52 -7.77
C VAL A 51 12.66 14.92 -6.31
N ILE A 52 13.53 14.24 -5.56
CA ILE A 52 13.78 14.58 -4.14
C ILE A 52 14.34 15.99 -3.97
N GLU A 53 15.26 16.42 -4.83
CA GLU A 53 15.82 17.78 -4.78
C GLU A 53 14.79 18.88 -5.06
N GLU A 54 13.82 18.61 -5.94
CA GLU A 54 12.78 19.56 -6.34
C GLU A 54 11.52 19.50 -5.47
N THR A 55 11.37 18.47 -4.62
CA THR A 55 10.16 18.23 -3.82
C THR A 55 10.00 19.27 -2.70
N PRO A 56 8.85 19.98 -2.63
CA PRO A 56 8.55 20.85 -1.49
C PRO A 56 8.56 20.07 -0.18
N ALA A 57 9.06 20.67 0.90
CA ALA A 57 9.19 19.99 2.19
C ALA A 57 7.86 19.37 2.70
N GLY A 58 6.72 20.03 2.43
CA GLY A 58 5.39 19.51 2.80
C GLY A 58 4.96 18.24 2.05
N GLU A 59 5.58 17.93 0.92
CA GLU A 59 5.28 16.76 0.08
C GLU A 59 6.35 15.66 0.20
N MET A 60 7.41 15.91 0.96
CA MET A 60 8.57 15.01 1.07
C MET A 60 8.17 13.63 1.57
N LEU A 61 7.30 13.53 2.58
CA LEU A 61 6.89 12.25 3.13
C LEU A 61 6.16 11.39 2.10
N ALA A 62 5.19 11.96 1.38
CA ALA A 62 4.43 11.23 0.36
C ALA A 62 5.34 10.80 -0.80
N THR A 63 6.27 11.67 -1.21
CA THR A 63 7.26 11.38 -2.25
C THR A 63 8.19 10.24 -1.83
N MET A 64 8.70 10.28 -0.60
CA MET A 64 9.54 9.22 -0.04
C MET A 64 8.81 7.88 -0.03
N VAL A 65 7.57 7.82 0.48
CA VAL A 65 6.76 6.60 0.50
C VAL A 65 6.55 6.04 -0.91
N ARG A 66 6.22 6.90 -1.88
CA ARG A 66 6.05 6.49 -3.29
C ARG A 66 7.30 5.79 -3.82
N TRP A 67 8.48 6.38 -3.59
CA TRP A 67 9.74 5.81 -4.07
C TRP A 67 10.20 4.60 -3.26
N SER A 68 9.91 4.53 -1.97
CA SER A 68 10.11 3.32 -1.17
C SER A 68 9.35 2.13 -1.74
N ARG A 69 8.09 2.34 -2.15
CA ARG A 69 7.28 1.28 -2.80
C ARG A 69 7.87 0.87 -4.16
N ALA A 70 8.41 1.82 -4.93
CA ALA A 70 9.04 1.54 -6.22
C ALA A 70 10.31 0.66 -6.15
N THR A 71 10.89 0.45 -4.95
CA THR A 71 11.98 -0.52 -4.73
C THR A 71 11.51 -1.98 -4.81
N ARG A 72 10.20 -2.21 -4.80
CA ARG A 72 9.56 -3.53 -4.68
C ARG A 72 8.43 -3.67 -5.72
N PRO A 73 8.72 -4.19 -6.92
CA PRO A 73 7.72 -4.34 -7.99
C PRO A 73 6.54 -5.23 -7.63
N ASP A 74 6.71 -6.15 -6.66
CA ASP A 74 5.66 -7.00 -6.13
C ASP A 74 4.53 -6.21 -5.45
N ILE A 75 4.82 -5.01 -4.92
CA ILE A 75 3.80 -4.12 -4.34
C ILE A 75 2.83 -3.63 -5.40
N GLU A 76 3.34 -3.18 -6.55
CA GLU A 76 2.51 -2.64 -7.63
C GLU A 76 1.64 -3.74 -8.25
N GLU A 77 2.18 -4.96 -8.37
CA GLU A 77 1.41 -6.11 -8.82
C GLU A 77 0.31 -6.49 -7.80
N ALA A 78 0.61 -6.47 -6.50
CA ALA A 78 -0.38 -6.74 -5.45
C ALA A 78 -1.50 -5.68 -5.44
N ASP A 79 -1.14 -4.39 -5.53
CA ASP A 79 -2.10 -3.28 -5.65
C ASP A 79 -3.02 -3.48 -6.86
N ARG A 80 -2.46 -3.86 -8.02
CA ARG A 80 -3.24 -4.09 -9.25
C ARG A 80 -4.21 -5.25 -9.09
N ARG A 81 -3.76 -6.38 -8.52
CA ARG A 81 -4.64 -7.52 -8.24
C ARG A 81 -5.76 -7.15 -7.28
N ALA A 82 -5.44 -6.41 -6.21
CA ALA A 82 -6.43 -5.95 -5.25
C ALA A 82 -7.46 -5.03 -5.92
N HIS A 83 -7.00 -4.08 -6.74
CA HIS A 83 -7.87 -3.20 -7.52
C HIS A 83 -8.79 -3.98 -8.48
N ASP A 84 -8.24 -4.90 -9.28
CA ASP A 84 -9.01 -5.67 -10.26
C ASP A 84 -10.08 -6.54 -9.58
N ARG A 85 -9.75 -7.10 -8.43
CA ARG A 85 -10.70 -7.84 -7.59
C ARG A 85 -11.82 -6.94 -7.07
N VAL A 86 -11.49 -5.81 -6.45
CA VAL A 86 -12.50 -4.86 -5.91
C VAL A 86 -13.44 -4.43 -7.03
N LYS A 87 -12.88 -4.14 -8.20
CA LYS A 87 -13.67 -3.81 -9.39
C LYS A 87 -14.60 -4.96 -9.78
N ALA A 88 -14.10 -6.18 -9.90
CA ALA A 88 -14.92 -7.34 -10.27
C ALA A 88 -16.07 -7.59 -9.28
N LEU A 89 -15.81 -7.48 -7.97
CA LEU A 89 -16.83 -7.59 -6.93
C LEU A 89 -17.89 -6.49 -7.02
N THR A 90 -17.46 -5.27 -7.36
CA THR A 90 -18.35 -4.12 -7.51
C THR A 90 -19.22 -4.26 -8.76
N ASP A 91 -18.64 -4.65 -9.89
CA ASP A 91 -19.36 -4.92 -11.14
C ASP A 91 -20.42 -6.04 -10.94
N GLU A 92 -20.07 -7.09 -10.18
CA GLU A 92 -21.02 -8.17 -9.82
C GLU A 92 -22.16 -7.66 -8.93
N ALA A 93 -21.84 -6.88 -7.90
CA ALA A 93 -22.83 -6.29 -7.00
C ALA A 93 -23.80 -5.35 -7.75
N GLU A 94 -23.27 -4.51 -8.65
CA GLU A 94 -24.09 -3.64 -9.50
C GLU A 94 -25.03 -4.45 -10.39
N ALA A 95 -24.54 -5.52 -11.03
CA ALA A 95 -25.36 -6.40 -11.86
C ALA A 95 -26.52 -7.02 -11.07
N ARG A 96 -26.28 -7.47 -9.84
CA ARG A 96 -27.31 -8.05 -8.96
C ARG A 96 -28.38 -7.04 -8.58
N ILE A 97 -27.98 -5.80 -8.26
CA ILE A 97 -28.92 -4.70 -7.98
C ILE A 97 -29.77 -4.39 -9.21
N ILE A 98 -29.17 -4.33 -10.41
CA ILE A 98 -29.90 -4.09 -11.66
C ILE A 98 -30.94 -5.20 -11.95
N LEU A 99 -30.63 -6.44 -11.60
CA LEU A 99 -31.52 -7.59 -11.73
C LEU A 99 -32.63 -7.65 -10.66
N GLY A 100 -32.67 -6.67 -9.76
CA GLY A 100 -33.74 -6.49 -8.77
C GLY A 100 -33.48 -7.16 -7.42
N GLU A 101 -32.25 -7.58 -7.12
CA GLU A 101 -31.89 -7.99 -5.76
C GLU A 101 -31.93 -6.82 -4.78
N ASP A 102 -32.21 -7.11 -3.50
CA ASP A 102 -32.24 -6.10 -2.44
C ASP A 102 -30.84 -5.51 -2.21
N GLN A 103 -30.72 -4.19 -2.36
CA GLN A 103 -29.46 -3.46 -2.23
C GLN A 103 -28.75 -3.69 -0.89
N ASN A 104 -29.48 -3.80 0.23
CA ASN A 104 -28.86 -4.00 1.54
C ASN A 104 -28.23 -5.39 1.64
N VAL A 105 -28.87 -6.39 1.03
CA VAL A 105 -28.34 -7.76 0.98
C VAL A 105 -27.07 -7.81 0.14
N VAL A 106 -27.08 -7.18 -1.04
CA VAL A 106 -25.91 -7.13 -1.93
C VAL A 106 -24.75 -6.36 -1.29
N GLN A 107 -25.01 -5.21 -0.65
CA GLN A 107 -23.97 -4.42 0.01
C GLN A 107 -23.34 -5.16 1.19
N ARG A 108 -24.14 -5.90 1.97
CA ARG A 108 -23.61 -6.72 3.08
C ARG A 108 -22.71 -7.84 2.56
N ASP A 109 -23.15 -8.57 1.53
CA ASP A 109 -22.37 -9.64 0.90
C ASP A 109 -21.05 -9.12 0.31
N LEU A 110 -21.10 -7.98 -0.38
CA LEU A 110 -19.90 -7.29 -0.89
C LEU A 110 -18.93 -6.96 0.26
N HIS A 111 -19.43 -6.41 1.36
CA HIS A 111 -18.59 -6.06 2.51
C HIS A 111 -17.96 -7.28 3.18
N GLU A 112 -18.71 -8.39 3.31
CA GLU A 112 -18.19 -9.67 3.83
C GLU A 112 -17.07 -10.20 2.92
N ARG A 113 -17.29 -10.25 1.59
CA ARG A 113 -16.31 -10.72 0.60
C ARG A 113 -15.06 -9.85 0.47
N LEU A 114 -15.15 -8.56 0.81
CA LEU A 114 -14.01 -7.66 0.89
C LEU A 114 -13.19 -7.88 2.17
N ARG A 115 -13.84 -8.33 3.26
CA ARG A 115 -13.21 -8.51 4.57
C ARG A 115 -12.49 -9.85 4.71
N ASP A 116 -13.00 -10.91 4.11
CA ASP A 116 -12.47 -12.28 4.26
C ASP A 116 -11.05 -12.51 3.69
N ASP A 117 -10.45 -11.49 3.05
CA ASP A 117 -9.11 -11.56 2.43
C ASP A 117 -8.15 -10.45 2.92
N SER A 118 -8.45 -9.79 4.04
CA SER A 118 -7.54 -8.81 4.71
C SER A 118 -6.67 -9.42 5.80
#